data_AF-A0AAW9IKP9-F1
#
_entry.id   AF-A0AAW9IKP9-F1
#
_cell.length_a   1.000
_cell.length_b   1.000
_cell.length_c   1.000
_cell.angle_alpha   90.00
_cell.angle_beta   90.00
_cell.angle_gamma   90.00
#
_symmetry.space_group_name_H-M   'P 1'
#
loop_
_entity.id
_entity.type
_entity.pdbx_description
1 polymer ?
#
loop_
_entity_poly.entity_id
_entity_poly.type
_entity_poly.pdbx_seq_one_letter_code
_entity_poly.pdbx_strand_id
1 'polypeptide(L)'
;VAACEDKDFALQTLGYTLEKVILYCTSLGLGAVWLGGSFSRGDFAKAINLKDNEILPIVSPVGYEGGKKSLLASIIGNNKNNRKKYLELFFNESFNIPLSMENAKEYGEALEMVRLAPSAVNKQPWRIIKVNKDIHVYTKGKVDMNRID
;
A
#
# COMPACT_ATOMS: atom_id res chain seq x y z
N VAL A 1 11.83 -10.00 2.55
CA VAL A 1 11.22 -9.85 3.90
C VAL A 1 11.42 -8.41 4.32
N ALA A 2 10.43 -7.75 4.93
CA ALA A 2 10.59 -6.39 5.41
C ALA A 2 10.43 -6.34 6.93
N ALA A 3 11.43 -5.78 7.60
CA ALA A 3 11.45 -5.51 9.03
C ALA A 3 11.90 -4.07 9.27
N CYS A 4 11.44 -3.48 10.37
CA CYS A 4 11.82 -2.13 10.80
C CYS A 4 11.84 -2.05 12.32
N GLU A 5 12.57 -1.08 12.87
CA GLU A 5 12.55 -0.80 14.30
C GLU A 5 11.16 -0.31 14.75
N ASP A 6 10.71 -0.74 15.92
CA ASP A 6 9.41 -0.35 16.49
C ASP A 6 9.47 1.09 17.04
N LYS A 7 9.16 2.05 16.17
CA LYS A 7 9.23 3.50 16.44
C LYS A 7 8.08 4.23 15.77
N ASP A 8 7.87 5.47 16.16
CA ASP A 8 6.91 6.37 15.49
C ASP A 8 7.17 6.41 13.99
N PHE A 9 6.08 6.32 13.22
CA PHE A 9 6.07 6.28 11.76
C PHE A 9 6.77 5.08 11.08
N ALA A 10 7.21 4.06 11.84
CA ALA A 10 7.95 2.93 11.29
C ALA A 10 7.21 2.22 10.14
N LEU A 11 5.88 2.08 10.23
CA LEU A 11 5.08 1.44 9.19
C LEU A 11 4.89 2.30 7.95
N GLN A 12 4.77 3.63 8.10
CA GLN A 12 4.74 4.58 7.00
C GLN A 12 6.07 4.56 6.25
N THR A 13 7.19 4.59 6.97
CA THR A 13 8.54 4.49 6.39
C THR A 13 8.75 3.16 5.69
N LEU A 14 8.28 2.05 6.28
CA LEU A 14 8.35 0.73 5.64
C LEU A 14 7.50 0.70 4.38
N GLY A 15 6.26 1.19 4.43
CA GLY A 15 5.35 1.28 3.29
C GLY A 15 5.97 2.05 2.13
N TYR A 16 6.47 3.25 2.42
CA TYR A 16 7.16 4.11 1.45
C TYR A 16 8.39 3.44 0.83
N THR A 17 9.22 2.78 1.64
CA THR A 17 10.47 2.16 1.16
C THR A 17 10.18 0.89 0.37
N LEU A 18 9.29 0.03 0.86
CA LEU A 18 8.98 -1.24 0.23
C LEU A 18 8.22 -1.06 -1.09
N GLU A 19 7.34 -0.07 -1.21
CA GLU A 19 6.66 0.20 -2.49
C GLU A 19 7.65 0.63 -3.58
N LYS A 20 8.72 1.38 -3.24
CA LYS A 20 9.79 1.67 -4.21
C LYS A 20 10.47 0.40 -4.71
N VAL A 21 10.73 -0.56 -3.82
CA VAL A 21 11.31 -1.86 -4.20
C VAL A 21 10.35 -2.63 -5.10
N ILE A 22 9.05 -2.63 -4.79
CA ILE A 22 8.02 -3.33 -5.57
C ILE A 22 7.84 -2.71 -6.97
N LEU A 23 7.82 -1.38 -7.07
CA LEU A 23 7.79 -0.68 -8.36
C LEU A 23 9.06 -0.96 -9.18
N TYR A 24 10.23 -1.02 -8.52
CA TYR A 24 11.46 -1.42 -9.19
C TYR A 24 11.39 -2.87 -9.71
N CYS A 25 10.94 -3.83 -8.90
CA CYS A 25 10.68 -5.20 -9.35
C CYS A 25 9.71 -5.24 -10.54
N THR A 26 8.64 -4.45 -10.49
CA THR A 26 7.66 -4.34 -11.57
C THR A 26 8.31 -3.82 -12.86
N SER A 27 9.21 -2.83 -12.76
CA SER A 27 9.98 -2.32 -13.91
C SER A 27 10.90 -3.38 -14.55
N LEU A 28 11.29 -4.40 -13.79
CA LEU A 28 12.06 -5.56 -14.26
C LEU A 28 11.18 -6.70 -14.79
N GLY A 29 9.85 -6.50 -14.88
CA GLY A 29 8.89 -7.53 -15.29
C GLY A 29 8.60 -8.59 -14.22
N LEU A 30 8.94 -8.33 -12.96
CA LEU A 30 8.68 -9.23 -11.83
C LEU A 30 7.35 -8.87 -11.16
N GLY A 31 6.57 -9.88 -10.81
CA GLY A 31 5.41 -9.74 -9.93
C GLY A 31 5.83 -9.73 -8.46
N ALA A 32 5.09 -8.99 -7.64
CA ALA A 32 5.25 -8.94 -6.19
C ALA A 32 3.89 -8.92 -5.47
N VAL A 33 3.84 -9.39 -4.23
CA VAL A 33 2.61 -9.43 -3.42
C VAL A 33 2.89 -9.01 -1.98
N TRP A 34 2.14 -8.03 -1.48
CA TRP A 34 2.14 -7.66 -0.07
C TRP A 34 1.45 -8.75 0.80
N LEU A 35 2.22 -9.59 1.51
CA LEU A 35 1.70 -10.58 2.44
C LEU A 35 1.81 -10.11 3.90
N GLY A 36 0.72 -9.58 4.44
CA GLY A 36 0.62 -9.17 5.84
C GLY A 36 -0.10 -10.15 6.77
N GLY A 37 -0.85 -11.12 6.23
CA GLY A 37 -1.71 -12.03 7.02
C GLY A 37 -1.40 -13.52 6.88
N SER A 38 -0.82 -13.96 5.77
CA SER A 38 -0.69 -15.38 5.40
C SER A 38 0.77 -15.79 5.22
N PHE A 39 1.54 -15.77 6.32
CA PHE A 39 2.91 -16.29 6.37
C PHE A 39 3.29 -16.69 7.80
N SER A 40 4.27 -17.59 7.95
CA SER A 40 4.76 -18.01 9.27
C SER A 40 5.67 -16.95 9.89
N ARG A 41 5.11 -16.05 10.72
CA ARG A 41 5.89 -14.97 11.36
C ARG A 41 7.11 -15.49 12.11
N GLY A 42 6.95 -16.58 12.86
CA GLY A 42 8.03 -17.18 13.65
C GLY A 42 9.19 -17.68 12.79
N ASP A 43 8.90 -18.36 11.67
CA ASP A 43 9.96 -18.90 10.81
C ASP A 43 10.69 -17.79 10.07
N PHE A 44 9.98 -16.77 9.58
CA PHE A 44 10.60 -15.62 8.92
C PHE A 44 11.39 -14.74 9.90
N ALA A 45 10.90 -14.55 11.13
CA ALA A 45 11.62 -13.81 12.17
C ALA A 45 12.93 -14.52 12.53
N LYS A 46 12.91 -15.84 12.69
CA LYS A 46 14.12 -16.65 12.91
C LYS A 46 15.08 -16.55 11.72
N ALA A 47 14.57 -16.66 10.50
CA ALA A 47 15.40 -16.66 9.28
C ALA A 47 16.18 -15.35 9.08
N ILE A 48 15.66 -14.22 9.56
CA ILE A 48 16.34 -12.92 9.46
C ILE A 48 17.05 -12.50 10.76
N ASN A 49 17.04 -13.33 11.80
CA ASN A 49 17.49 -12.99 13.15
C ASN A 49 16.86 -11.66 13.65
N LEU A 50 15.53 -11.57 13.60
CA LEU A 50 14.77 -10.38 14.01
C LEU A 50 15.12 -10.01 15.45
N LYS A 51 15.42 -8.72 15.69
CA LYS A 51 15.78 -8.22 17.02
C LYS A 51 14.56 -7.86 17.86
N ASP A 52 14.75 -7.78 19.18
CA ASP A 52 13.68 -7.45 20.13
C ASP A 52 13.06 -6.06 19.90
N ASN A 53 13.81 -5.14 19.29
CA ASN A 53 13.35 -3.78 18.97
C ASN A 53 12.82 -3.65 17.53
N GLU A 54 12.67 -4.75 16.79
CA GLU A 54 12.21 -4.77 15.40
C GLU A 54 10.86 -5.48 15.26
N ILE A 55 10.05 -5.01 14.32
CA ILE A 55 8.80 -5.63 13.91
C ILE A 55 8.91 -6.16 12.48
N LEU A 56 8.18 -7.25 12.22
CA LEU A 56 8.07 -7.90 10.91
C LEU A 56 6.62 -7.85 10.42
N PRO A 57 6.18 -6.72 9.83
CA PRO A 57 4.79 -6.55 9.46
C PRO A 57 4.44 -7.34 8.19
N ILE A 58 5.36 -7.40 7.22
CA ILE A 58 5.08 -7.87 5.84
C ILE A 58 6.23 -8.67 5.22
N VAL A 59 5.85 -9.67 4.45
CA VAL A 59 6.72 -10.38 3.51
C VAL A 59 6.22 -10.12 2.08
N SER A 60 7.12 -9.99 1.11
CA SER A 60 6.74 -9.93 -0.30
C SER A 60 7.52 -10.97 -1.10
N PRO A 61 6.86 -12.03 -1.60
CA PRO A 61 7.41 -12.87 -2.66
C PRO A 61 7.64 -12.02 -3.90
N VAL A 62 8.69 -12.32 -4.66
CA VAL A 62 9.01 -11.67 -5.94
C VAL A 62 9.38 -12.74 -6.95
N GLY A 63 8.86 -12.66 -8.17
CA GLY A 63 9.18 -13.62 -9.23
C GLY A 63 8.35 -13.41 -10.50
N TYR A 64 8.61 -14.24 -11.50
CA TYR A 64 7.80 -14.25 -12.72
C TYR A 64 6.45 -14.91 -12.48
N GLU A 65 5.41 -14.45 -13.19
CA GLU A 65 4.07 -15.02 -13.07
C GLU A 65 4.07 -16.49 -13.51
N GLY A 66 3.78 -17.39 -12.58
CA GLY A 66 3.56 -18.79 -12.89
C GLY A 66 2.21 -18.94 -13.57
N GLY A 67 2.18 -19.31 -14.85
CA GLY A 67 0.96 -19.37 -15.67
C GLY A 67 -0.18 -20.28 -15.18
N LYS A 68 -0.02 -21.00 -14.07
CA LYS A 68 -1.08 -21.75 -13.40
C LYS A 68 -1.44 -21.08 -12.07
N LYS A 69 -2.63 -20.48 -12.00
CA LYS A 69 -3.20 -20.04 -10.72
C LYS A 69 -3.43 -21.25 -9.82
N SER A 70 -2.77 -21.28 -8.66
CA SER A 70 -3.06 -22.26 -7.60
C SER A 70 -4.55 -22.20 -7.23
N LEU A 71 -5.18 -23.33 -6.90
CA LEU A 71 -6.56 -23.38 -6.41
C LEU A 71 -6.77 -22.46 -5.18
N LEU A 72 -5.72 -22.24 -4.38
CA LEU A 72 -5.72 -21.29 -3.27
C LEU A 72 -5.78 -19.82 -3.73
N ALA A 73 -5.21 -19.48 -4.89
CA ALA A 73 -5.31 -18.15 -5.49
C ALA A 73 -6.72 -17.82 -6.00
N SER A 74 -7.60 -18.82 -6.14
CA SER A 74 -9.03 -18.61 -6.44
C SER A 74 -9.82 -18.10 -5.22
N ILE A 75 -9.37 -18.48 -4.01
CA ILE A 75 -10.02 -18.13 -2.73
C ILE A 75 -9.53 -16.75 -2.22
N ILE A 76 -8.27 -16.41 -2.50
CA ILE A 76 -7.73 -15.05 -2.32
C ILE A 76 -8.25 -14.23 -3.50
N GLY A 77 -9.53 -13.86 -3.42
CA GLY A 77 -10.36 -13.41 -4.55
C GLY A 77 -9.63 -12.54 -5.57
N ASN A 78 -10.03 -12.68 -6.84
CA ASN A 78 -9.66 -11.81 -7.93
C ASN A 78 -10.07 -10.35 -7.59
N ASN A 79 -9.29 -9.66 -6.77
CA ASN A 79 -9.31 -8.22 -6.58
C ASN A 79 -8.68 -7.58 -7.82
N LYS A 80 -9.26 -7.90 -9.00
CA LYS A 80 -9.05 -7.17 -10.25
C LYS A 80 -9.16 -5.70 -9.90
N ASN A 81 -8.12 -4.91 -10.17
CA ASN A 81 -7.97 -3.44 -10.21
C ASN A 81 -9.19 -2.55 -9.82
N ASN A 82 -9.95 -2.93 -8.79
CA ASN A 82 -11.19 -2.31 -8.40
C ASN A 82 -10.80 -1.19 -7.46
N ARG A 83 -10.53 -0.04 -8.04
CA ARG A 83 -10.21 1.16 -7.30
C ARG A 83 -11.47 1.99 -7.10
N LYS A 84 -11.58 2.65 -5.95
CA LYS A 84 -12.59 3.67 -5.69
C LYS A 84 -12.47 4.76 -6.75
N LYS A 85 -13.57 5.46 -7.00
CA LYS A 85 -13.56 6.58 -7.95
C LYS A 85 -12.63 7.68 -7.43
N TYR A 86 -11.93 8.37 -8.33
CA TYR A 86 -11.03 9.48 -8.00
C TYR A 86 -11.68 10.50 -7.05
N LEU A 87 -12.92 10.90 -7.36
CA LEU A 87 -13.72 11.86 -6.60
C LEU A 87 -14.14 11.37 -5.19
N GLU A 88 -13.98 10.09 -4.86
CA GLU A 88 -14.24 9.56 -3.51
C GLU A 88 -13.02 9.64 -2.58
N LEU A 89 -11.84 9.89 -3.15
CA LEU A 89 -10.54 9.83 -2.47
C LEU A 89 -9.89 11.21 -2.33
N PHE A 90 -10.14 12.11 -3.28
CA PHE A 90 -9.43 13.38 -3.40
C PHE A 90 -10.37 14.57 -3.36
N PHE A 91 -9.98 15.61 -2.62
CA PHE A 91 -10.82 16.74 -2.24
C PHE A 91 -10.04 18.06 -2.34
N ASN A 92 -10.77 19.15 -2.56
CA ASN A 92 -10.24 20.50 -2.69
C ASN A 92 -10.68 21.35 -1.49
N GLU A 93 -9.74 21.91 -0.73
CA GLU A 93 -9.96 22.75 0.46
C GLU A 93 -10.68 22.06 1.65
N SER A 94 -11.64 21.16 1.42
CA SER A 94 -12.36 20.42 2.46
C SER A 94 -12.92 19.09 1.94
N PHE A 95 -13.25 18.15 2.83
CA PHE A 95 -13.85 16.85 2.48
C PHE A 95 -15.21 16.91 1.77
N ASN A 96 -15.85 18.09 1.69
CA ASN A 96 -17.14 18.26 1.04
C ASN A 96 -17.03 18.62 -0.44
N ILE A 97 -15.83 18.96 -0.92
CA ILE A 97 -15.60 19.45 -2.29
C ILE A 97 -14.69 18.43 -2.99
N PRO A 98 -15.24 17.50 -3.80
CA PRO A 98 -14.41 16.58 -4.57
C PRO A 98 -13.46 17.31 -5.51
N LEU A 99 -12.23 16.84 -5.62
CA LEU A 99 -11.23 17.36 -6.55
C LEU A 99 -11.31 16.59 -7.86
N SER A 100 -11.64 17.27 -8.97
CA SER A 100 -11.52 16.68 -10.31
C SER A 100 -10.06 16.64 -10.77
N MET A 101 -9.75 15.75 -11.71
CA MET A 101 -8.40 15.64 -12.28
C MET A 101 -7.97 16.94 -12.99
N GLU A 102 -8.89 17.65 -13.64
CA GLU A 102 -8.64 18.97 -14.23
C GLU A 102 -8.26 20.01 -13.17
N ASN A 103 -9.00 20.08 -12.06
CA ASN A 103 -8.73 21.01 -10.97
C ASN A 103 -7.49 20.65 -10.15
N ALA A 104 -7.05 19.39 -10.21
CA ALA A 104 -5.80 18.95 -9.59
C ALA A 104 -4.56 19.51 -10.29
N LYS A 105 -4.68 19.97 -11.55
CA LYS A 105 -3.57 20.55 -12.34
C LYS A 105 -2.35 19.61 -12.35
N GLU A 106 -1.18 20.13 -11.98
CA GLU A 106 0.09 19.39 -11.92
C GLU A 106 0.08 18.18 -10.96
N TYR A 107 -0.86 18.13 -10.00
CA TYR A 107 -1.00 17.01 -9.07
C TYR A 107 -1.88 15.88 -9.61
N GLY A 108 -2.58 16.08 -10.73
CA GLY A 108 -3.58 15.15 -11.24
C GLY A 108 -3.04 13.74 -11.47
N GLU A 109 -1.89 13.64 -12.14
CA GLU A 109 -1.22 12.37 -12.42
C GLU A 109 -0.71 11.69 -11.15
N ALA A 110 -0.05 12.44 -10.26
CA ALA A 110 0.45 11.90 -9.00
C ALA A 110 -0.67 11.33 -8.12
N LEU A 111 -1.81 12.03 -8.04
CA LEU A 111 -2.99 11.55 -7.33
C LEU A 111 -3.60 10.31 -8.00
N GLU A 112 -3.58 10.22 -9.33
CA GLU A 112 -4.01 9.02 -10.03
C GLU A 112 -3.08 7.83 -9.71
N MET A 113 -1.76 8.04 -9.62
CA MET A 113 -0.83 7.01 -9.18
C MET A 113 -1.12 6.56 -7.73
N VAL A 114 -1.43 7.50 -6.84
CA VAL A 114 -1.86 7.17 -5.47
C VAL A 114 -3.16 6.34 -5.48
N ARG A 115 -4.12 6.65 -6.35
CA ARG A 115 -5.34 5.84 -6.50
C ARG A 115 -5.04 4.40 -6.92
N LEU A 116 -4.00 4.20 -7.73
CA LEU A 116 -3.60 2.88 -8.21
C LEU A 116 -2.76 2.09 -7.19
N ALA A 117 -2.19 2.74 -6.18
CA ALA A 117 -1.35 2.12 -5.16
C ALA A 117 -2.02 0.90 -4.49
N PRO A 118 -1.24 -0.10 -4.07
CA PRO A 118 -1.75 -1.24 -3.31
C PRO A 118 -2.28 -0.78 -1.95
N SER A 119 -3.20 -1.54 -1.38
CA SER A 119 -3.64 -1.37 0.01
C SER A 119 -4.09 -2.68 0.63
N ALA A 120 -3.99 -2.80 1.95
CA ALA A 120 -4.43 -4.00 2.65
C ALA A 120 -5.90 -4.30 2.33
N VAL A 121 -6.15 -5.51 1.84
CA VAL A 121 -7.47 -5.97 1.35
C VAL A 121 -8.17 -4.98 0.41
N ASN A 122 -7.39 -4.18 -0.33
CA ASN A 122 -7.85 -3.17 -1.30
C ASN A 122 -8.76 -2.07 -0.69
N LYS A 123 -8.60 -1.75 0.61
CA LYS A 123 -9.43 -0.77 1.32
C LYS A 123 -9.35 0.66 0.77
N GLN A 124 -8.18 1.06 0.26
CA GLN A 124 -7.86 2.43 -0.16
C GLN A 124 -8.26 3.44 0.94
N PRO A 125 -7.62 3.35 2.12
CA PRO A 125 -8.05 4.10 3.29
C PRO A 125 -7.64 5.58 3.25
N TRP A 126 -6.79 5.98 2.30
CA TRP A 126 -6.37 7.37 2.15
C TRP A 126 -7.51 8.31 1.73
N ARG A 127 -7.50 9.51 2.27
CA ARG A 127 -8.27 10.67 1.83
C ARG A 127 -7.30 11.84 1.72
N ILE A 128 -7.30 12.54 0.59
CA ILE A 128 -6.35 13.62 0.36
C ILE A 128 -7.09 14.92 0.13
N ILE A 129 -6.71 15.97 0.86
CA ILE A 129 -7.17 17.33 0.65
C ILE A 129 -6.03 18.14 0.06
N LYS A 130 -6.27 18.76 -1.09
CA LYS A 130 -5.40 19.79 -1.66
C LYS A 130 -5.87 21.16 -1.15
N VAL A 131 -4.97 21.91 -0.50
CA VAL A 131 -5.19 23.28 -0.01
C VAL A 131 -4.14 24.15 -0.67
N ASN A 132 -4.52 25.05 -1.59
CA ASN A 132 -3.55 25.77 -2.42
C ASN A 132 -2.54 24.83 -3.13
N LYS A 133 -1.27 24.82 -2.68
CA LYS A 133 -0.17 23.96 -3.16
C LYS A 133 0.16 22.82 -2.19
N ASP A 134 -0.50 22.76 -1.05
CA ASP A 134 -0.26 21.78 -0.01
C ASP A 134 -1.15 20.56 -0.20
N ILE A 135 -0.61 19.38 0.12
CA ILE A 135 -1.28 18.09 0.02
C ILE A 135 -1.35 17.48 1.41
N HIS A 136 -2.55 17.40 1.96
CA HIS A 136 -2.80 16.83 3.28
C HIS A 136 -3.36 15.42 3.13
N VAL A 137 -2.67 14.42 3.68
CA VAL A 137 -3.03 13.01 3.60
C VAL A 137 -3.64 12.55 4.92
N TYR A 138 -4.81 11.94 4.85
CA TYR A 138 -5.57 11.43 5.99
C TYR A 138 -5.89 9.95 5.80
N THR A 139 -6.05 9.22 6.89
CA THR A 139 -6.49 7.81 6.88
C THR A 139 -7.93 7.73 7.38
N LYS A 140 -8.79 7.03 6.64
CA LYS A 140 -10.18 6.76 7.01
C LYS A 140 -10.29 5.40 7.72
N GLY A 141 -10.48 5.43 9.03
CA GLY A 141 -10.71 4.23 9.85
C GLY A 141 -10.38 4.45 11.33
N LYS A 142 -10.82 3.52 12.20
CA LYS A 142 -10.56 3.52 13.66
C LYS A 142 -9.40 2.60 14.08
N VAL A 143 -8.64 2.06 13.12
CA VAL A 143 -7.66 1.03 13.44
C VAL A 143 -6.31 1.69 13.68
N ASP A 144 -5.66 1.36 14.79
CA ASP A 144 -4.21 1.44 14.90
C ASP A 144 -3.60 0.84 13.63
N MET A 145 -2.54 1.45 13.09
CA MET A 145 -1.85 0.92 11.91
C MET A 145 -1.17 -0.40 12.31
N ASN A 146 -1.91 -1.50 12.29
CA ASN A 146 -1.39 -2.82 12.71
C ASN A 146 -0.79 -3.57 11.51
N ARG A 147 -0.96 -3.00 10.31
CA ARG A 147 -0.56 -3.52 9.00
C ARG A 147 -0.29 -2.33 8.08
N ILE A 148 0.48 -2.56 7.02
CA ILE A 148 0.70 -1.53 5.99
C ILE A 148 -0.52 -1.52 5.08
N ASP A 149 -1.20 -0.39 5.13
CA ASP A 149 -2.40 -0.04 4.37
C ASP A 149 -2.05 0.75 3.11
#